data_AF-A0A256BL68-F1
#
_entry.id   AF-A0A256BL68-F1
#
_cell.length_a   1.000
_cell.length_b   1.000
_cell.length_c   1.000
_cell.angle_alpha   90.00
_cell.angle_beta   90.00
_cell.angle_gamma   90.00
#
_symmetry.space_group_name_H-M   'P 1'
#
loop_
_entity.id
_entity.type
_entity.pdbx_description
1 polymer ?
#
loop_
_entity_poly.entity_id
_entity_poly.type
_entity_poly.pdbx_seq_one_letter_code
_entity_poly.pdbx_strand_id
1 'polypeptide(L)'
;MKYLKIDDNKGYFLRENDWVPIDQIIKEDIFELISLAVLPKDGTTFEMDEFSEEKLQHGVHKIIYKSIHDKLFELIKDKENIQDSVNQQFASALQKYSTN
;
A
#
# COMPACT_ATOMS: atom_id res chain seq x y z
N MET A 1 7.49 -6.18 -4.89
CA MET A 1 7.29 -5.57 -6.23
C MET A 1 6.83 -4.15 -6.02
N LYS A 2 7.46 -3.20 -6.71
CA LYS A 2 7.19 -1.77 -6.53
C LYS A 2 5.96 -1.37 -7.34
N TYR A 3 4.98 -0.76 -6.69
CA TYR A 3 3.72 -0.33 -7.31
C TYR A 3 3.62 1.19 -7.44
N LEU A 4 4.35 1.93 -6.60
CA LEU A 4 4.48 3.38 -6.69
C LEU A 4 5.96 3.72 -6.76
N LYS A 5 6.34 4.52 -7.75
CA LYS A 5 7.70 5.03 -7.90
C LYS A 5 7.70 6.53 -8.15
N ILE A 6 8.81 7.18 -7.78
CA ILE A 6 9.04 8.59 -8.10
C ILE A 6 10.23 8.65 -9.05
N ASP A 7 10.02 9.20 -10.24
CA ASP A 7 11.03 9.28 -11.30
C ASP A 7 10.92 10.63 -12.03
N ASP A 8 12.05 11.24 -12.39
CA ASP A 8 12.11 12.53 -13.10
C ASP A 8 11.15 13.62 -12.57
N ASN A 9 11.17 13.83 -11.25
CA ASN A 9 10.30 14.78 -10.53
C ASN A 9 8.78 14.50 -10.60
N LYS A 10 8.37 13.31 -11.05
CA LYS A 10 6.97 12.89 -11.22
C LYS A 10 6.71 11.57 -10.52
N GLY A 11 5.53 11.47 -9.91
CA GLY A 11 5.03 10.20 -9.39
C GLY A 11 4.47 9.33 -10.51
N TYR A 12 4.76 8.03 -10.46
CA TYR A 12 4.19 7.01 -11.34
C TYR A 12 3.64 5.85 -10.51
N PHE A 13 2.58 5.23 -11.02
CA PHE A 13 2.02 4.01 -10.48
C PHE A 13 2.06 2.90 -11.53
N LEU A 14 2.12 1.65 -11.06
CA LEU A 14 2.09 0.48 -11.92
C LEU A 14 0.62 0.12 -12.21
N ARG A 15 0.24 0.15 -13.49
CA ARG A 15 -1.07 -0.31 -14.00
C ARG A 15 -0.85 -1.50 -14.91
N GLU A 16 -1.38 -2.66 -14.55
CA GLU A 16 -1.29 -3.96 -15.26
C GLU A 16 0.13 -4.48 -15.54
N ASN A 17 1.01 -3.68 -16.14
CA ASN A 17 2.49 -3.82 -16.21
C ASN A 17 3.19 -2.53 -16.68
N ASP A 18 2.46 -1.43 -16.87
CA ASP A 18 2.97 -0.16 -17.37
C ASP A 18 3.04 0.90 -16.28
N TRP A 19 4.08 1.74 -16.35
CA TRP A 19 4.24 2.86 -15.44
C TRP A 19 3.48 4.07 -15.96
N VAL A 20 2.34 4.34 -15.34
CA VAL A 20 1.47 5.46 -15.69
C VAL A 20 1.73 6.62 -14.72
N PRO A 21 1.77 7.87 -15.19
CA PRO A 21 1.94 9.00 -14.29
C PRO A 21 0.75 9.10 -13.33
N ILE A 22 1.01 9.43 -12.06
CA ILE A 22 -0.01 9.47 -11.00
C ILE A 22 -1.09 10.53 -11.23
N ASP A 23 -0.88 11.48 -12.14
CA ASP A 23 -1.91 12.45 -12.53
C ASP A 23 -3.07 11.83 -13.33
N GLN A 24 -2.84 10.69 -13.99
CA GLN A 24 -3.80 9.94 -14.81
C GLN A 24 -4.46 8.80 -14.05
N ILE A 25 -4.26 8.75 -12.73
CA ILE A 25 -4.85 7.72 -11.90
C ILE A 25 -6.37 7.89 -11.80
N ILE A 26 -7.10 6.81 -12.01
CA ILE A 26 -8.55 6.76 -11.92
C ILE A 26 -8.98 5.90 -10.73
N LYS A 27 -10.27 5.99 -10.37
CA LYS A 27 -10.86 5.24 -9.25
C LYS A 27 -10.59 3.72 -9.33
N GLU A 28 -10.57 3.18 -10.55
CA GLU A 28 -10.38 1.74 -10.79
C GLU A 28 -8.95 1.32 -10.47
N ASP A 29 -7.95 2.11 -10.84
CA ASP A 29 -6.56 1.85 -10.48
C ASP A 29 -6.32 1.92 -8.98
N ILE A 30 -6.95 2.89 -8.31
CA ILE A 30 -6.85 3.02 -6.85
C ILE A 30 -7.39 1.73 -6.20
N PHE A 31 -8.51 1.23 -6.69
CA PHE A 31 -9.09 -0.02 -6.21
C PHE A 31 -8.17 -1.22 -6.46
N GLU A 32 -7.54 -1.30 -7.63
CA GLU A 32 -6.55 -2.34 -7.92
C GLU A 32 -5.31 -2.24 -7.03
N LEU A 33 -4.74 -1.04 -6.83
CA LEU A 33 -3.60 -0.82 -5.95
C LEU A 33 -3.91 -1.22 -4.51
N ILE A 34 -5.10 -0.85 -4.01
CA ILE A 34 -5.61 -1.28 -2.71
C ILE A 34 -5.71 -2.80 -2.66
N SER A 35 -6.30 -3.43 -3.68
CA SER A 35 -6.41 -4.89 -3.74
C SER A 35 -5.03 -5.55 -3.73
N LEU A 36 -4.04 -5.00 -4.43
CA LEU A 36 -2.67 -5.52 -4.49
C LEU A 36 -1.91 -5.31 -3.18
N ALA A 37 -2.18 -4.22 -2.45
CA ALA A 37 -1.60 -3.94 -1.14
C ALA A 37 -2.12 -4.90 -0.06
N VAL A 38 -3.42 -5.20 -0.07
CA VAL A 38 -4.05 -6.12 0.90
C VAL A 38 -3.84 -7.58 0.51
N LEU A 39 -3.97 -7.90 -0.77
CA LEU A 39 -3.90 -9.25 -1.31
C LEU A 39 -2.90 -9.26 -2.47
N PRO A 40 -1.59 -9.32 -2.17
CA PRO A 40 -0.61 -9.38 -3.22
C PRO A 40 -0.76 -10.68 -4.00
N LYS A 41 -0.84 -10.57 -5.33
CA LYS A 41 -0.77 -11.73 -6.21
C LYS A 41 0.59 -12.41 -5.95
N ASP A 42 0.54 -13.70 -5.61
CA ASP A 42 1.69 -14.58 -5.41
C ASP A 42 2.60 -14.31 -4.19
N GLY A 43 2.09 -13.64 -3.15
CA GLY A 43 2.85 -13.42 -1.91
C GLY A 43 3.99 -12.40 -2.06
N THR A 44 3.96 -11.63 -3.15
CA THR A 44 4.94 -10.58 -3.43
C THR A 44 4.72 -9.38 -2.50
N THR A 45 5.74 -8.90 -1.78
CA THR A 45 5.57 -7.71 -0.91
C THR A 45 5.19 -6.48 -1.72
N PHE A 46 4.13 -5.77 -1.32
CA PHE A 46 3.74 -4.50 -1.91
C PHE A 46 4.72 -3.42 -1.49
N GLU A 47 5.50 -2.89 -2.43
CA GLU A 47 6.50 -1.85 -2.17
C GLU A 47 6.12 -0.52 -2.82
N MET A 48 6.45 0.58 -2.14
CA MET A 48 6.19 1.95 -2.58
C MET A 48 7.45 2.79 -2.36
N ASP A 49 7.73 3.74 -3.24
CA ASP A 49 8.71 4.78 -2.92
C ASP A 49 8.16 5.74 -1.86
N GLU A 50 9.01 6.07 -0.89
CA GLU A 50 8.66 7.05 0.14
C GLU A 50 8.42 8.41 -0.50
N PHE A 51 7.33 9.05 -0.08
CA PHE A 51 6.99 10.39 -0.53
C PHE A 51 8.12 11.37 -0.20
N SER A 52 8.66 12.03 -1.23
CA SER A 52 9.69 13.06 -1.07
C SER A 52 9.29 14.34 -1.79
N GLU A 53 9.13 15.42 -1.02
CA GLU A 53 8.75 16.73 -1.57
C GLU A 53 9.81 17.30 -2.51
N GLU A 54 11.09 16.96 -2.30
CA GLU A 54 12.21 17.39 -3.15
C GLU A 54 12.18 16.71 -4.52
N LYS A 55 11.74 15.45 -4.56
CA LYS A 55 11.58 14.64 -5.78
C LYS A 55 10.23 14.81 -6.46
N LEU A 56 9.31 15.60 -5.91
CA LEU A 56 7.96 15.83 -6.49
C LEU A 56 7.71 17.32 -6.58
N GLN A 57 8.30 17.96 -7.59
CA GLN A 57 8.16 19.40 -7.82
C GLN A 57 6.80 19.78 -8.43
N HIS A 58 6.13 18.83 -9.10
CA HIS A 58 4.78 19.07 -9.62
C HIS A 58 3.74 18.99 -8.50
N GLY A 59 3.09 20.13 -8.19
CA GLY A 59 2.10 20.23 -7.13
C GLY A 59 0.93 19.23 -7.24
N VAL A 60 0.46 18.93 -8.46
CA VAL A 60 -0.61 17.94 -8.68
C VAL A 60 -0.13 16.53 -8.31
N HIS A 61 1.03 16.12 -8.82
CA HIS A 61 1.60 14.80 -8.50
C HIS A 61 1.86 14.69 -6.99
N LYS A 62 2.33 15.76 -6.34
CA LYS A 62 2.58 15.79 -4.89
C LYS A 62 1.31 15.50 -4.09
N ILE A 63 0.21 16.17 -4.42
CA ILE A 63 -1.08 16.01 -3.72
C ILE A 63 -1.63 14.59 -3.92
N ILE A 64 -1.66 14.11 -5.17
CA ILE A 64 -2.24 12.80 -5.49
C ILE A 64 -1.38 11.67 -4.93
N TYR A 65 -0.06 11.72 -5.13
CA TYR A 65 0.87 10.71 -4.62
C TYR A 65 0.77 10.59 -3.10
N LYS A 66 0.79 11.73 -2.38
CA LYS A 66 0.66 11.74 -0.92
C LYS A 66 -0.65 11.12 -0.47
N SER A 67 -1.78 11.51 -1.07
CA SER A 67 -3.09 10.99 -0.66
C SER A 67 -3.21 9.48 -0.87
N ILE A 68 -2.64 8.94 -1.96
CA ILE A 68 -2.67 7.51 -2.27
C ILE A 68 -1.70 6.75 -1.38
N HIS A 69 -0.48 7.25 -1.23
CA HIS A 69 0.54 6.67 -0.36
C HIS A 69 0.03 6.57 1.08
N ASP A 70 -0.54 7.65 1.63
CA ASP A 70 -1.07 7.67 3.00
C ASP A 70 -2.22 6.65 3.16
N LYS A 71 -3.16 6.59 2.20
CA LYS A 71 -4.26 5.61 2.24
C LYS A 71 -3.78 4.17 2.16
N LEU A 72 -2.83 3.86 1.28
CA LEU A 72 -2.28 2.51 1.15
C LEU A 72 -1.48 2.13 2.39
N PHE A 73 -0.70 3.06 2.93
CA PHE A 73 0.06 2.85 4.15
C PHE A 73 -0.85 2.57 5.35
N GLU A 74 -1.90 3.36 5.56
CA GLU A 74 -2.91 3.11 6.58
C GLU A 74 -3.55 1.73 6.42
N LEU A 75 -3.93 1.37 5.19
CA LEU A 75 -4.57 0.09 4.90
C LEU A 75 -3.67 -1.12 5.17
N ILE A 76 -2.38 -1.06 4.79
CA ILE A 76 -1.40 -2.12 5.08
C ILE A 76 -1.21 -2.25 6.59
N LYS A 77 -1.08 -1.12 7.29
CA LYS A 77 -0.92 -1.09 8.75
C LYS A 77 -2.17 -1.63 9.47
N ASP A 78 -3.37 -1.30 9.00
CA ASP A 78 -4.62 -1.85 9.55
C ASP A 78 -4.69 -3.36 9.35
N LYS A 79 -4.30 -3.86 8.18
CA LYS A 79 -4.21 -5.30 7.94
C LYS A 79 -3.25 -5.98 8.92
N GLU A 80 -2.06 -5.43 9.13
CA GLU A 80 -1.11 -5.96 10.11
C GLU A 80 -1.70 -5.93 11.52
N ASN A 81 -2.31 -4.82 11.94
CA ASN A 81 -2.96 -4.71 13.26
C ASN A 81 -4.08 -5.75 13.44
N ILE A 82 -4.92 -5.96 12.42
CA ILE A 82 -5.98 -6.98 12.45
C ILE A 82 -5.37 -8.36 12.59
N GLN A 83 -4.32 -8.66 11.81
CA GLN A 83 -3.66 -9.96 11.85
C GLN A 83 -2.98 -10.21 13.20
N ASP A 84 -2.30 -9.21 13.78
CA ASP A 84 -1.74 -9.28 15.13
C ASP A 84 -2.82 -9.46 16.19
N SER A 85 -3.93 -8.74 16.09
CA SER A 85 -5.07 -8.87 17.02
C SER A 85 -5.67 -10.28 16.99
N VAL A 86 -5.85 -10.85 15.80
CA VAL A 86 -6.32 -12.23 15.60
C VAL A 86 -5.32 -13.22 16.17
N ASN A 87 -4.02 -13.06 15.91
CA ASN A 87 -2.98 -13.92 16.46
C ASN A 87 -2.95 -13.87 17.99
N GLN A 88 -3.07 -12.69 18.61
CA GLN A 88 -3.15 -12.54 20.06
C GLN A 88 -4.39 -13.20 20.65
N GLN A 89 -5.57 -13.04 20.02
CA GLN A 89 -6.78 -13.74 20.45
C GLN A 89 -6.64 -15.26 20.36
N PHE A 90 -6.07 -15.76 19.26
CA PHE A 90 -5.82 -17.19 19.09
C PHE A 90 -4.80 -17.72 20.11
N ALA A 91 -3.70 -17.02 20.34
CA ALA A 91 -2.71 -17.39 21.36
C ALA A 91 -3.33 -17.44 22.76
N SER A 92 -4.16 -16.44 23.09
CA SER A 92 -4.89 -16.38 24.36
C SER A 92 -5.89 -17.52 24.51
N ALA A 93 -6.59 -17.89 23.43
CA ALA A 93 -7.52 -19.02 23.41
C ALA A 93 -6.77 -20.35 23.54
N LEU A 94 -5.68 -20.56 22.80
CA LEU A 94 -4.84 -21.76 22.90
C LEU A 94 -4.26 -21.94 24.30
N GLN A 95 -3.81 -20.87 24.96
CA GLN A 95 -3.36 -20.95 26.35
C GLN A 95 -4.45 -21.43 27.32
N LYS A 96 -5.69 -20.99 27.11
CA LYS A 96 -6.84 -21.44 27.90
C LYS A 96 -7.15 -22.92 27.67
N TYR A 97 -6.97 -23.44 26.47
CA TYR A 97 -7.18 -24.86 26.16
C TYR A 97 -5.98 -25.74 26.52
N SER A 98 -4.76 -25.19 26.58
CA SER A 98 -3.54 -25.93 26.92
C SER A 98 -3.27 -26.01 28.43
N THR A 99 -4.05 -25.31 29.25
CA THR A 99 -3.99 -25.35 30.73
C THR A 99 -5.17 -26.15 31.30
N ASN A 100 -5.42 -27.34 30.73
CA ASN A 100 -6.32 -28.36 31.27
C ASN A 100 -5.65 -29.72 31.18
#